data_AF-C1BCJ9-F1
#
_entry.id   AF-C1BCJ9-F1
#
_cell.length_a   1.000
_cell.length_b   1.000
_cell.length_c   1.000
_cell.angle_alpha   90.00
_cell.angle_beta   90.00
_cell.angle_gamma   90.00
#
_symmetry.space_group_name_H-M   'P 1'
#
loop_
_entity.id
_entity.type
_entity.pdbx_description
1 polymer ?
#
loop_
_entity_poly.entity_id
_entity_poly.type
_entity_poly.pdbx_seq_one_letter_code
_entity_poly.pdbx_strand_id
1 'polypeptide(L)'
;MSADPGSIRADGHQTLPNLAVQDASADPHIITAAARTGTDIELQIHTSVAPFDIAAEEWFPAATGFAVTVIVHIVDAQTSVPRYLPPTEPAEWARAIFSTVDNAHGYFLGAVDPDTGVHRRGQLAYRLYLDTDRRAIPVPRQVATCPHYLLSAIDGRAEIAIPTTA
;
A
#
# COMPACT_ATOMS: atom_id res chain seq x y z
N MET A 1 15.41 21.21 19.66
CA MET A 1 14.39 20.17 19.89
C MET A 1 14.30 19.35 18.62
N SER A 2 14.83 18.12 18.65
CA SER A 2 14.74 17.17 17.54
C SER A 2 13.46 16.37 17.72
N ALA A 3 12.55 16.41 16.74
CA ALA A 3 11.43 15.48 16.71
C ALA A 3 11.98 14.09 16.38
N ASP A 4 11.77 13.14 17.28
CA ASP A 4 11.97 11.72 17.03
C ASP A 4 11.00 11.31 15.90
N PRO A 5 11.46 10.84 14.73
CA PRO A 5 10.56 10.36 13.70
C PRO A 5 9.90 9.10 14.25
N GLY A 6 8.64 9.23 14.66
CA GLY A 6 7.88 8.19 15.34
C GLY A 6 8.06 6.84 14.64
N SER A 7 8.86 5.98 15.26
CA SER A 7 9.02 4.60 14.82
C SER A 7 7.63 4.00 14.73
N ILE A 8 7.31 3.42 13.58
CA ILE A 8 6.14 2.58 13.40
C ILE A 8 6.24 1.48 14.46
N ARG A 9 5.34 1.51 15.45
CA ARG A 9 5.30 0.54 16.55
C ARG A 9 4.05 -0.30 16.36
N ALA A 10 4.24 -1.52 15.83
CA ALA A 10 3.26 -2.58 16.01
C ALA A 10 3.22 -2.96 17.49
N ASP A 11 2.06 -3.43 17.98
CA ASP A 11 2.00 -3.98 19.33
C ASP A 11 2.87 -5.24 19.39
N GLY A 12 3.96 -5.16 20.15
CA GLY A 12 4.86 -6.29 20.43
C GLY A 12 5.59 -6.87 19.21
N HIS A 13 6.81 -6.39 18.94
CA HIS A 13 7.86 -7.12 18.22
C HIS A 13 7.50 -7.72 16.84
N GLN A 14 6.40 -7.34 16.19
CA GLN A 14 6.08 -7.81 14.85
C GLN A 14 7.00 -7.14 13.83
N THR A 15 7.90 -7.94 13.27
CA THR A 15 8.80 -7.50 12.20
C THR A 15 8.03 -7.28 10.91
N LEU A 16 8.39 -6.21 10.18
CA LEU A 16 7.88 -5.97 8.84
C LEU A 16 8.20 -7.18 7.93
N PRO A 17 7.31 -7.53 6.99
CA PRO A 17 7.57 -8.60 6.05
C PRO A 17 8.80 -8.26 5.18
N ASN A 18 9.70 -9.22 5.01
CA ASN A 18 10.83 -9.08 4.09
C ASN A 18 10.43 -9.55 2.69
N LEU A 19 10.00 -8.61 1.86
CA LEU A 19 9.50 -8.87 0.50
C LEU A 19 10.55 -9.44 -0.45
N ALA A 20 11.84 -9.29 -0.16
CA ALA A 20 12.91 -9.86 -0.98
C ALA A 20 13.04 -11.38 -0.84
N VAL A 21 12.58 -11.94 0.29
CA VAL A 21 12.68 -13.37 0.62
C VAL A 21 11.31 -14.04 0.71
N GLN A 22 10.23 -13.25 0.77
CA GLN A 22 8.88 -13.79 0.89
C GLN A 22 8.45 -14.49 -0.41
N ASP A 23 8.19 -15.79 -0.29
CA ASP A 23 7.60 -16.59 -1.36
C ASP A 23 6.16 -16.16 -1.63
N ALA A 24 5.69 -16.49 -2.83
CA ALA A 24 4.27 -16.35 -3.17
C ALA A 24 3.44 -17.15 -2.17
N SER A 25 2.65 -16.45 -1.36
CA SER A 25 1.82 -17.04 -0.31
C SER A 25 0.39 -16.54 -0.46
N ALA A 26 -0.57 -17.48 -0.45
CA ALA A 26 -1.99 -17.16 -0.40
C ALA A 26 -2.39 -16.56 0.95
N ASP A 27 -1.66 -16.89 2.02
CA ASP A 27 -1.89 -16.37 3.36
C ASP A 27 -1.15 -15.02 3.51
N PRO A 28 -1.87 -13.92 3.79
CA PRO A 28 -1.25 -12.63 4.00
C PRO A 28 -0.50 -12.61 5.33
N HIS A 29 0.65 -11.94 5.35
CA HIS A 29 1.30 -11.53 6.59
C HIS A 29 0.48 -10.42 7.23
N ILE A 30 -0.01 -10.63 8.45
CA ILE A 30 -0.88 -9.68 9.15
C ILE A 30 -0.10 -9.02 10.28
N ILE A 31 -0.09 -7.68 10.28
CA ILE A 31 0.39 -6.84 11.37
C ILE A 31 -0.78 -6.09 11.96
N THR A 32 -0.88 -6.02 13.28
CA THR A 32 -1.86 -5.18 13.96
C THR A 32 -1.19 -4.04 14.70
N ALA A 33 -1.81 -2.86 14.67
CA ALA A 33 -1.31 -1.68 15.37
C ALA A 33 -2.45 -0.75 15.76
N ALA A 34 -2.39 -0.17 16.95
CA ALA A 34 -3.24 0.97 17.29
C ALA A 34 -2.95 2.14 16.35
N ALA A 35 -3.99 2.78 15.82
CA ALA A 35 -3.82 4.01 15.07
C ALA A 35 -3.27 5.11 15.99
N ARG A 36 -2.28 5.84 15.50
CA ARG A 36 -1.72 7.03 16.17
C ARG A 36 -2.71 8.18 16.13
N THR A 37 -3.50 8.25 15.07
CA THR A 37 -4.57 9.22 14.90
C THR A 37 -5.93 8.53 15.07
N GLY A 38 -6.73 8.99 16.03
CA GLY A 38 -8.05 8.43 16.34
C GLY A 38 -8.08 7.51 17.56
N THR A 39 -9.19 7.58 18.30
CA THR A 39 -9.40 6.79 19.53
C THR A 39 -10.08 5.47 19.18
N ASP A 40 -9.65 4.38 19.82
CA ASP A 40 -10.22 3.04 19.65
C ASP A 40 -10.21 2.56 18.19
N ILE A 41 -9.21 2.99 17.41
CA ILE A 41 -9.00 2.52 16.03
C ILE A 41 -7.78 1.60 16.00
N GLU A 42 -7.95 0.42 15.41
CA GLU A 42 -6.90 -0.53 15.09
C GLU A 42 -6.70 -0.57 13.56
N LEU A 43 -5.43 -0.62 13.16
CA LEU A 43 -5.01 -0.89 11.80
C LEU A 43 -4.62 -2.36 11.71
N GLN A 44 -5.25 -3.09 10.80
CA GLN A 44 -4.86 -4.46 10.44
C GLN A 44 -4.24 -4.42 9.05
N ILE A 45 -2.93 -4.59 8.99
CA ILE A 45 -2.13 -4.44 7.78
C ILE A 45 -1.87 -5.83 7.21
N HIS A 46 -2.55 -6.15 6.12
CA HIS A 46 -2.44 -7.42 5.40
C HIS A 46 -1.48 -7.24 4.24
N THR A 47 -0.41 -8.04 4.20
CA THR A 47 0.57 -8.03 3.12
C THR A 47 0.59 -9.37 2.41
N SER A 48 0.34 -9.38 1.10
CA SER A 48 0.42 -10.58 0.27
C SER A 48 1.30 -10.37 -0.95
N VAL A 49 1.85 -11.46 -1.46
CA VAL A 49 2.69 -11.48 -2.66
C VAL A 49 2.10 -12.50 -3.62
N ALA A 50 1.63 -12.05 -4.77
CA ALA A 50 1.04 -12.90 -5.81
C ALA A 50 1.85 -12.80 -7.10
N PRO A 51 2.20 -13.92 -7.75
CA PRO A 51 2.84 -13.88 -9.06
C PRO A 51 1.84 -13.42 -10.12
N PHE A 52 2.34 -12.76 -11.15
CA PHE A 52 1.60 -12.50 -12.38
C PHE A 52 2.43 -12.92 -13.58
N ASP A 53 1.75 -13.39 -14.62
CA ASP A 53 2.34 -13.69 -15.92
C ASP A 53 1.36 -13.21 -16.99
N ILE A 54 1.73 -12.13 -17.69
CA ILE A 54 0.88 -11.47 -18.66
C ILE A 54 1.51 -11.55 -20.05
N ALA A 55 0.68 -11.93 -21.03
CA ALA A 55 1.09 -11.97 -22.41
C ALA A 55 1.32 -10.56 -22.97
N ALA A 56 2.08 -10.50 -24.06
CA ALA A 56 2.23 -9.27 -24.82
C ALA A 56 0.88 -8.87 -25.46
N GLU A 57 0.62 -7.56 -25.50
CA GLU A 57 -0.46 -6.93 -26.26
C GLU A 57 0.16 -6.02 -27.32
N GLU A 58 -0.66 -5.49 -28.25
CA GLU A 58 -0.23 -4.85 -29.50
C GLU A 58 0.81 -3.72 -29.34
N TRP A 59 0.99 -3.16 -28.15
CA TRP A 59 1.99 -2.14 -27.85
C TRP A 59 2.68 -2.31 -26.49
N PHE A 60 2.41 -3.42 -25.80
CA PHE A 60 2.89 -3.68 -24.46
C PHE A 60 3.58 -5.04 -24.42
N PRO A 61 4.86 -5.10 -24.02
CA PRO A 61 5.55 -6.37 -23.92
C PRO A 61 4.87 -7.27 -22.88
N ALA A 62 5.11 -8.57 -23.01
CA ALA A 62 4.81 -9.51 -21.94
C ALA A 62 5.57 -9.08 -20.68
N ALA A 63 4.98 -9.32 -19.52
CA ALA A 63 5.62 -9.08 -18.25
C ALA A 63 5.30 -10.21 -17.29
N THR A 64 6.30 -10.60 -16.51
CA THR A 64 6.17 -11.64 -15.50
C THR A 64 6.84 -11.12 -14.24
N GLY A 65 6.25 -11.38 -13.09
CA GLY A 65 6.75 -10.84 -11.84
C GLY A 65 5.81 -11.08 -10.68
N PHE A 66 5.85 -10.18 -9.71
CA PHE A 66 5.05 -10.28 -8.48
C PHE A 66 4.33 -8.97 -8.19
N ALA A 67 3.07 -9.06 -7.80
CA ALA A 67 2.34 -7.98 -7.18
C ALA A 67 2.39 -8.14 -5.66
N VAL A 68 3.01 -7.19 -4.99
CA VAL A 68 2.95 -7.04 -3.53
C VAL A 68 1.75 -6.16 -3.21
N THR A 69 0.78 -6.72 -2.49
CA THR A 69 -0.43 -6.02 -2.10
C THR A 69 -0.39 -5.75 -0.61
N VAL A 70 -0.57 -4.48 -0.22
CA VAL A 70 -0.79 -4.09 1.17
C VAL A 70 -2.22 -3.58 1.30
N ILE A 71 -3.02 -4.21 2.14
CA ILE A 71 -4.36 -3.75 2.50
C ILE A 71 -4.31 -3.32 3.95
N VAL A 72 -4.62 -2.05 4.22
CA VAL A 72 -4.77 -1.54 5.58
C VAL A 72 -6.26 -1.50 5.88
N HIS A 73 -6.73 -2.45 6.70
CA HIS A 73 -8.07 -2.39 7.28
C HIS A 73 -8.05 -1.43 8.46
N ILE A 74 -9.03 -0.53 8.51
CA ILE A 74 -9.20 0.47 9.55
C ILE A 74 -10.46 0.07 10.29
N VAL A 75 -10.29 -0.45 11.50
CA VAL A 75 -11.39 -1.03 12.28
C VAL A 75 -11.46 -0.41 13.66
N ASP A 76 -12.64 -0.47 14.25
CA ASP A 76 -12.82 -0.20 15.66
C ASP A 76 -12.16 -1.31 16.49
N ALA A 77 -11.29 -0.95 17.42
CA ALA A 77 -10.46 -1.89 18.17
C ALA A 77 -11.28 -2.86 19.05
N GLN A 78 -12.50 -2.50 19.42
CA GLN A 78 -13.36 -3.35 20.27
C GLN A 78 -14.37 -4.13 19.45
N THR A 79 -14.93 -3.51 18.42
CA THR A 79 -16.07 -4.07 17.68
C THR A 79 -15.70 -4.64 16.31
N SER A 80 -14.46 -4.42 15.85
CA SER A 80 -13.99 -4.73 14.50
C SER A 80 -14.82 -4.09 13.38
N VAL A 81 -15.67 -3.10 13.70
CA VAL A 81 -16.50 -2.40 12.73
C VAL A 81 -15.62 -1.49 11.86
N PRO A 82 -15.81 -1.46 10.53
CA PRO A 82 -15.06 -0.57 9.65
C PRO A 82 -15.17 0.91 10.06
N ARG A 83 -14.00 1.53 10.29
CA ARG A 83 -13.83 2.95 10.60
C ARG A 83 -13.21 3.70 9.42
N TYR A 84 -13.14 5.02 9.55
CA TYR A 84 -12.46 5.87 8.59
C TYR A 84 -11.26 6.53 9.29
N LEU A 85 -10.15 6.56 8.56
CA LEU A 85 -8.97 7.32 8.93
C LEU A 85 -8.43 8.02 7.67
N PRO A 86 -7.94 9.27 7.75
CA PRO A 86 -7.25 9.89 6.65
C PRO A 86 -6.09 9.01 6.14
N PRO A 87 -5.80 9.01 4.82
CA PRO A 87 -4.88 8.05 4.22
C PRO A 87 -3.41 8.25 4.61
N THR A 88 -3.04 9.35 5.27
CA THR A 88 -1.66 9.66 5.66
C THR A 88 -1.04 8.54 6.50
N GLU A 89 -1.69 8.16 7.60
CA GLU A 89 -1.15 7.12 8.49
C GLU A 89 -1.16 5.71 7.87
N PRO A 90 -2.25 5.24 7.22
CA PRO A 90 -2.25 4.00 6.45
C PRO A 90 -1.18 3.96 5.34
N ALA A 91 -0.93 5.10 4.67
CA ALA A 91 0.09 5.19 3.63
C ALA A 91 1.51 5.02 4.19
N GLU A 92 1.79 5.48 5.40
CA GLU A 92 3.09 5.27 6.04
C GLU A 92 3.40 3.79 6.26
N TRP A 93 2.40 2.99 6.64
CA TRP A 93 2.56 1.53 6.74
C TRP A 93 2.92 0.90 5.40
N ALA A 94 2.19 1.24 4.33
CA ALA A 94 2.48 0.75 3.00
C ALA A 94 3.89 1.14 2.53
N ARG A 95 4.32 2.39 2.78
CA ARG A 95 5.68 2.85 2.46
C ARG A 95 6.76 2.11 3.23
N ALA A 96 6.54 1.88 4.53
CA ALA A 96 7.50 1.15 5.35
C ALA A 96 7.65 -0.32 4.91
N ILE A 97 6.58 -0.94 4.44
CA ILE A 97 6.62 -2.28 3.86
C ILE A 97 7.35 -2.26 2.52
N PHE A 98 6.98 -1.35 1.61
CA PHE A 98 7.59 -1.25 0.28
C PHE A 98 9.07 -0.90 0.34
N SER A 99 9.50 -0.06 1.29
CA SER A 99 10.90 0.37 1.43
C SER A 99 11.90 -0.76 1.70
N THR A 100 11.42 -1.96 2.05
CA THR A 100 12.25 -3.16 2.11
C THR A 100 12.81 -3.58 0.74
N VAL A 101 12.20 -3.09 -0.34
CA VAL A 101 12.60 -3.34 -1.74
C VAL A 101 12.83 -2.04 -2.50
N ASP A 102 11.89 -1.10 -2.41
CA ASP A 102 11.96 0.21 -3.07
C ASP A 102 11.02 1.23 -2.41
N ASN A 103 11.41 2.50 -2.39
CA ASN A 103 10.60 3.58 -1.82
C ASN A 103 9.90 4.46 -2.89
N ALA A 104 10.19 4.25 -4.18
CA ALA A 104 9.75 5.16 -5.24
C ALA A 104 8.49 4.71 -6.00
N HIS A 105 8.27 3.40 -6.18
CA HIS A 105 7.25 2.87 -7.11
C HIS A 105 6.00 2.25 -6.46
N GLY A 106 5.72 2.56 -5.19
CA GLY A 106 4.45 2.17 -4.57
C GLY A 106 3.26 2.90 -5.17
N TYR A 107 2.12 2.23 -5.28
CA TYR A 107 0.85 2.78 -5.76
C TYR A 107 -0.23 2.71 -4.67
N PHE A 108 -1.06 3.74 -4.61
CA PHE A 108 -2.33 3.78 -3.89
C PHE A 108 -3.48 3.53 -4.84
N LEU A 109 -4.34 2.59 -4.48
CA LEU A 109 -5.48 2.15 -5.29
C LEU A 109 -6.81 2.72 -4.79
N GLY A 110 -6.84 3.24 -3.56
CA GLY A 110 -8.06 3.75 -2.93
C GLY A 110 -8.72 2.75 -1.99
N ALA A 111 -9.97 3.04 -1.62
CA ALA A 111 -10.81 2.17 -0.80
C ALA A 111 -11.48 1.10 -1.67
N VAL A 112 -10.66 0.25 -2.29
CA VAL A 112 -11.09 -0.76 -3.26
C VAL A 112 -10.47 -2.12 -2.94
N ASP A 113 -11.11 -3.15 -3.43
CA ASP A 113 -10.55 -4.48 -3.63
C ASP A 113 -9.50 -4.40 -4.75
N PRO A 114 -8.23 -4.76 -4.50
CA PRO A 114 -7.14 -4.49 -5.43
C PRO A 114 -7.19 -5.33 -6.70
N ASP A 115 -7.93 -6.44 -6.72
CA ASP A 115 -8.05 -7.32 -7.88
C ASP A 115 -9.25 -6.95 -8.73
N THR A 116 -10.38 -6.64 -8.10
CA THR A 116 -11.65 -6.36 -8.79
C THR A 116 -11.93 -4.88 -8.99
N GLY A 117 -11.26 -3.99 -8.27
CA GLY A 117 -11.55 -2.55 -8.24
C GLY A 117 -12.85 -2.18 -7.52
N VAL A 118 -13.56 -3.15 -6.95
CA VAL A 118 -14.83 -2.92 -6.25
C VAL A 118 -14.58 -2.16 -4.96
N HIS A 119 -15.40 -1.14 -4.68
CA HIS A 119 -15.27 -0.36 -3.46
C HIS A 119 -15.42 -1.21 -2.18
N ARG A 120 -14.54 -1.00 -1.21
CA ARG A 120 -14.52 -1.68 0.09
C ARG A 120 -14.42 -0.66 1.21
N ARG A 121 -15.40 -0.66 2.11
CA ARG A 121 -15.47 0.28 3.23
C ARG A 121 -14.44 -0.07 4.30
N GLY A 122 -13.76 0.96 4.81
CA GLY A 122 -12.81 0.83 5.93
C GLY A 122 -11.56 0.03 5.58
N GLN A 123 -11.17 0.02 4.30
CA GLN A 123 -9.85 -0.44 3.90
C GLN A 123 -9.23 0.56 2.93
N LEU A 124 -7.91 0.56 2.86
CA LEU A 124 -7.14 1.24 1.83
C LEU A 124 -6.15 0.24 1.21
N ALA A 125 -6.15 0.16 -0.11
CA ALA A 125 -5.31 -0.77 -0.86
C ALA A 125 -4.11 -0.05 -1.48
N TYR A 126 -2.97 -0.72 -1.43
CA TYR A 126 -1.70 -0.28 -1.98
C TYR A 126 -1.04 -1.44 -2.73
N ARG A 127 -0.29 -1.12 -3.78
CA ARG A 127 0.39 -2.14 -4.58
C ARG A 127 1.78 -1.71 -5.01
N LEU A 128 2.72 -2.65 -4.99
CA LEU A 128 4.05 -2.54 -5.58
C LEU A 128 4.22 -3.70 -6.56
N TYR A 129 4.81 -3.42 -7.72
CA TYR A 129 5.09 -4.43 -8.72
C TYR A 129 6.58 -4.69 -8.78
N LEU A 130 6.93 -5.98 -8.81
CA LEU A 130 8.30 -6.45 -8.88
C LEU A 130 8.49 -7.29 -10.14
N ASP A 131 9.65 -7.20 -10.78
CA ASP A 131 10.07 -8.16 -11.79
C ASP A 131 10.48 -9.51 -11.16
N THR A 132 10.90 -10.45 -12.00
CA THR A 132 11.39 -11.78 -11.57
C THR A 132 12.64 -11.71 -10.70
N ASP A 133 13.43 -10.65 -10.81
CA ASP A 133 14.63 -10.38 -10.00
C ASP A 133 14.30 -9.62 -8.71
N ARG A 134 13.01 -9.47 -8.38
CA ARG A 134 12.48 -8.73 -7.23
C ARG A 134 12.83 -7.24 -7.24
N ARG A 135 13.06 -6.64 -8.42
CA ARG A 135 13.26 -5.20 -8.56
C ARG A 135 11.93 -4.52 -8.81
N ALA A 136 11.74 -3.34 -8.21
CA ALA A 136 10.55 -2.55 -8.45
C ALA A 136 10.45 -2.12 -9.92
N ILE A 137 9.26 -2.30 -10.48
CA ILE A 137 8.90 -1.90 -11.83
C ILE A 137 7.64 -1.03 -11.80
N PRO A 138 7.43 -0.16 -12.80
CA PRO A 138 6.15 0.50 -12.98
C PRO A 138 5.02 -0.52 -13.17
N VAL A 139 3.79 -0.13 -12.82
CA VAL A 139 2.61 -0.98 -13.04
C VAL A 139 2.51 -1.39 -14.52
N PRO A 140 2.51 -2.70 -14.82
CA PRO A 140 2.22 -3.17 -16.17
C PRO A 140 0.77 -2.82 -16.52
N ARG A 141 0.56 -2.16 -17.66
CA ARG A 141 -0.76 -1.62 -18.01
C ARG A 141 -1.84 -2.71 -18.10
N GLN A 142 -1.44 -3.91 -18.50
CA GLN A 142 -2.35 -5.06 -18.60
C GLN A 142 -2.83 -5.58 -17.22
N VAL A 143 -2.17 -5.22 -16.11
CA VAL A 143 -2.55 -5.64 -14.74
C VAL A 143 -3.39 -4.58 -14.02
N ALA A 144 -3.43 -3.34 -14.52
CA ALA A 144 -4.13 -2.25 -13.88
C ALA A 144 -5.66 -2.36 -14.06
N THR A 145 -6.34 -3.03 -13.11
CA THR A 145 -7.81 -3.18 -13.11
C THR A 145 -8.55 -2.02 -12.44
N CYS A 146 -7.84 -1.16 -11.72
CA CYS A 146 -8.37 0.02 -11.02
C CYS A 146 -7.38 1.20 -11.10
N PRO A 147 -7.78 2.43 -10.71
CA PRO A 147 -6.86 3.57 -10.70
C PRO A 147 -5.63 3.31 -9.81
N HIS A 148 -4.43 3.55 -10.35
CA HIS A 148 -3.17 3.46 -9.62
C HIS A 148 -2.55 4.86 -9.51
N TYR A 149 -2.54 5.42 -8.29
CA TYR A 149 -1.93 6.72 -8.01
C TYR A 149 -0.57 6.49 -7.36
N LEU A 150 0.47 7.18 -7.83
CA LEU A 150 1.79 7.07 -7.19
C LEU A 150 1.71 7.46 -5.72
N LEU A 151 2.16 6.57 -4.83
CA LEU A 151 2.09 6.75 -3.38
C LEU A 151 2.94 7.92 -2.88
N SER A 152 4.02 8.23 -3.61
CA SER A 152 4.87 9.40 -3.38
C SER A 152 4.14 10.73 -3.66
N ALA A 153 3.15 10.73 -4.55
CA ALA A 153 2.37 11.94 -4.87
C ALA A 153 1.34 12.30 -3.78
N ILE A 154 1.03 11.37 -2.87
CA ILE A 154 -0.02 11.54 -1.85
C ILE A 154 0.48 12.34 -0.64
N ASP A 155 1.80 12.40 -0.43
CA ASP A 155 2.43 13.34 0.53
C ASP A 155 2.70 14.72 -0.09
N GLY A 156 2.46 14.87 -1.40
CA GLY A 156 2.73 16.08 -2.13
C GLY A 156 1.73 17.18 -1.79
N ARG A 157 2.18 18.11 -0.95
CA ARG A 157 1.88 19.54 -1.04
C ARG A 157 2.00 20.02 -2.49
N ALA A 158 1.01 19.72 -3.32
CA ALA A 158 0.69 20.59 -4.44
C ALA A 158 -0.13 21.72 -3.84
N GLU A 159 0.55 22.74 -3.30
CA GLU A 159 -0.07 24.07 -3.25
C GLU A 159 -0.40 24.42 -4.70
N ILE A 160 -1.64 24.18 -5.11
CA ILE A 160 -2.18 24.82 -6.30
C ILE A 160 -2.27 26.30 -5.94
N ALA A 161 -1.17 27.04 -6.13
CA ALA A 161 -1.18 28.48 -6.07
C ALA A 161 -1.96 28.96 -7.30
N ILE A 162 -3.24 29.28 -7.12
CA ILE A 162 -4.00 30.01 -8.13
C ILE A 162 -3.43 31.44 -8.13
N PRO A 163 -2.76 31.91 -9.19
CA PRO A 163 -2.30 33.28 -9.26
C PRO A 163 -3.53 34.18 -9.23
N THR A 164 -3.70 34.93 -8.15
CA THR A 164 -4.68 36.01 -8.11
C THR A 164 -4.01 37.22 -8.74
N THR A 165 -4.38 37.53 -9.98
CA THR A 165 -3.94 38.76 -10.64
C THR A 165 -4.54 39.94 -9.89
N ALA A 166 -3.69 40.83 -9.39
CA ALA A 166 -4.07 42.12 -8.83
C ALA A 166 -4.44 43.13 -9.93
#